data_AF-A0A389MLA0-F1
#
_entry.id   AF-A0A389MLA0-F1
#
_cell.length_a   1.000
_cell.length_b   1.000
_cell.length_c   1.000
_cell.angle_alpha   90.00
_cell.angle_beta   90.00
_cell.angle_gamma   90.00
#
_symmetry.space_group_name_H-M   'P 1'
#
loop_
_entity.id
_entity.type
_entity.pdbx_description
1 polymer ?
#
loop_
_entity_poly.entity_id
_entity_poly.type
_entity_poly.pdbx_seq_one_letter_code
_entity_poly.pdbx_strand_id
1 'polypeptide(L)' 'MMDDEPIRFRNYYRCDDCDVEWSDDWSCCCDDECPSCGRDYTPTHSEDLEEETF' A
#
# COMPACT_ATOMS: atom_id res chain seq x y z
N MET A 1 20.50 16.22 -13.51
CA MET A 1 19.21 15.60 -13.83
C MET A 1 18.64 15.25 -12.46
N MET A 2 17.52 15.85 -12.05
CA MET A 2 16.86 15.35 -10.85
C MET A 2 16.22 14.03 -11.27
N ASP A 3 16.69 12.93 -10.71
CA ASP A 3 16.04 11.63 -10.77
C ASP A 3 14.66 11.78 -10.09
N ASP A 4 13.68 12.24 -10.87
CA ASP A 4 12.27 12.37 -10.48
C ASP A 4 11.65 10.96 -10.58
N GLU A 5 12.13 10.06 -9.73
CA GLU A 5 11.52 8.75 -9.58
C GLU A 5 10.20 8.95 -8.82
N PRO A 6 9.08 8.41 -9.33
CA PRO A 6 7.81 8.60 -8.68
C PRO A 6 7.85 7.97 -7.29
N ILE A 7 7.53 8.75 -6.27
CA ILE A 7 7.43 8.26 -4.88
C ILE A 7 6.47 7.07 -4.88
N ARG A 8 6.94 5.93 -4.36
CA ARG A 8 6.13 4.73 -4.17
C ARG A 8 5.99 4.43 -2.69
N PHE A 9 4.82 3.92 -2.32
CA PHE A 9 4.48 3.52 -0.98
C PHE A 9 4.01 2.07 -1.00
N ARG A 10 4.52 1.26 -0.07
CA ARG A 10 3.93 -0.03 0.27
C ARG A 10 2.86 0.24 1.31
N ASN A 11 1.60 0.16 0.91
CA ASN A 11 0.45 0.33 1.77
C ASN A 11 0.07 -1.00 2.40
N TYR A 12 -0.16 -1.03 3.72
CA TYR A 12 -0.58 -2.22 4.47
C TYR A 12 -2.01 -2.05 4.94
N TYR A 13 -2.83 -3.09 4.79
CA TYR A 13 -4.26 -3.08 5.09
C TYR A 13 -4.63 -4.29 5.96
N ARG A 14 -5.71 -4.14 6.72
CA ARG A 14 -6.27 -5.20 7.56
C ARG A 14 -7.79 -5.17 7.55
N CYS A 15 -8.39 -6.32 7.32
CA CYS A 15 -9.84 -6.53 7.42
C CYS A 15 -10.16 -7.26 8.73
N ASP A 16 -10.78 -6.55 9.67
CA ASP A 16 -11.17 -7.12 10.98
C ASP A 16 -12.31 -8.17 10.87
N ASP A 17 -13.13 -8.10 9.83
CA ASP A 17 -14.24 -9.06 9.61
C ASP A 17 -13.73 -10.41 9.07
N CYS A 18 -12.72 -10.39 8.20
CA CYS A 18 -12.16 -11.58 7.56
C CYS A 18 -10.88 -12.09 8.24
N ASP A 19 -10.29 -11.28 9.14
CA ASP A 19 -8.98 -11.51 9.75
C ASP A 19 -7.88 -11.74 8.68
N VAL A 20 -7.91 -10.90 7.64
CA VAL A 20 -6.94 -10.93 6.52
C VAL A 20 -6.14 -9.63 6.51
N GLU A 21 -4.83 -9.77 6.35
CA GLU A 21 -3.88 -8.66 6.18
C GLU A 21 -3.27 -8.76 4.78
N TRP A 22 -3.14 -7.63 4.09
CA TRP A 22 -2.52 -7.56 2.76
C TRP A 22 -1.80 -6.24 2.56
N SER A 23 -1.01 -6.15 1.49
CA SER A 23 -0.26 -4.94 1.16
C SER A 23 -0.10 -4.78 -0.34
N ASP A 24 -0.11 -3.54 -0.81
CA ASP A 24 0.03 -3.22 -2.24
C ASP A 24 0.88 -1.96 -2.47
N ASP A 25 1.46 -1.84 -3.66
CA ASP A 25 2.39 -0.78 -4.04
C ASP A 25 1.70 0.29 -4.87
N TRP A 26 1.62 1.48 -4.31
CA TRP A 26 0.94 2.60 -4.96
C TRP A 26 1.81 3.84 -4.95
N SER A 27 1.55 4.76 -5.88
CA SER A 27 2.17 6.10 -5.86
C SER A 27 1.56 7.03 -4.79
N CYS A 28 0.60 6.53 -4.02
CA CYS A 28 -0.12 7.24 -2.95
C CYS A 28 -0.57 6.28 -1.84
N CYS A 29 -0.81 6.81 -0.64
CA CYS A 29 -1.60 6.14 0.40
C CYS A 29 -3.08 6.18 0.00
N CYS A 30 -3.53 5.18 -0.74
CA CYS A 30 -4.87 5.08 -1.31
C CYS A 30 -5.61 3.88 -0.71
N ASP A 31 -6.95 3.88 -0.77
CA ASP A 31 -7.77 2.78 -0.25
C ASP A 31 -7.69 1.57 -1.17
N ASP A 32 -7.84 0.37 -0.61
CA ASP A 32 -7.82 -0.89 -1.37
C ASP A 32 -8.91 -1.86 -0.88
N GLU A 33 -9.32 -2.79 -1.74
CA GLU A 33 -10.42 -3.70 -1.48
C GLU A 33 -9.93 -4.99 -0.81
N CYS A 34 -10.59 -5.41 0.28
CA CYS A 34 -10.27 -6.68 0.92
C CYS A 34 -10.45 -7.85 -0.04
N PRO A 35 -9.40 -8.67 -0.28
CA PRO A 35 -9.46 -9.75 -1.28
C PRO A 35 -10.41 -10.90 -0.91
N SER A 36 -10.94 -10.90 0.32
CA SER A 36 -11.89 -11.91 0.80
C SER A 36 -13.35 -11.45 0.69
N CYS A 37 -13.67 -10.24 1.14
CA CYS A 37 -15.06 -9.77 1.25
C CYS A 37 -15.43 -8.61 0.32
N GLY A 38 -14.46 -7.99 -0.35
CA GLY A 38 -14.73 -6.91 -1.28
C GLY A 38 -15.05 -5.55 -0.64
N ARG A 39 -14.69 -5.33 0.63
CA ARG A 39 -14.89 -4.02 1.30
C ARG A 39 -13.65 -3.15 1.16
N ASP A 40 -13.85 -1.85 1.02
CA ASP A 40 -12.76 -0.86 1.00
C ASP A 40 -12.15 -0.67 2.39
N TYR A 41 -10.82 -0.64 2.46
CA TYR A 41 -10.05 -0.32 3.65
C TYR A 41 -8.97 0.71 3.34
N THR A 42 -8.85 1.71 4.23
CA THR A 42 -7.71 2.63 4.26
C THR A 42 -6.47 1.91 4.79
N PRO A 43 -5.25 2.24 4.34
CA PRO A 43 -4.04 1.62 4.85
C PRO A 43 -3.85 1.92 6.34
N THR A 44 -3.50 0.90 7.12
CA THR A 44 -3.14 1.01 8.53
C THR A 44 -1.73 1.56 8.71
N HIS A 45 -0.85 1.28 7.75
CA HIS A 45 0.52 1.76 7.68
C HIS A 45 0.95 1.88 6.22
N SER A 46 1.85 2.82 5.92
CA SER A 46 2.49 2.95 4.61
C SER A 46 3.98 3.15 4.81
N GLU A 47 4.78 2.40 4.06
CA GLU A 47 6.24 2.51 4.04
C GLU A 47 6.69 3.16 2.73
N ASP A 48 7.64 4.08 2.82
CA ASP A 48 8.29 4.68 1.67
C ASP A 48 9.17 3.63 0.97
N LEU A 49 8.94 3.41 -0.32
CA LEU A 49 9.79 2.53 -1.12
C LEU A 49 10.88 3.38 -1.78
N GLU A 50 12.02 3.50 -1.10
CA GLU A 50 13.25 4.02 -1.70
C GLU A 50 13.75 2.97 -2.71
N GLU A 51 14.01 3.37 -3.96
CA GLU A 51 14.58 2.46 -4.94
C GLU A 51 16.02 2.13 -4.52
N GLU A 52 16.34 0.84 -4.31
CA GLU A 52 17.70 0.43 -3.96
C GLU A 52 18.62 0.70 -5.16
N THR A 53 19.32 1.84 -5.15
CA THR A 53 20.33 2.18 -6.16
C THR A 53 21.54 1.25 -5.98
N PHE A 54 21.69 0.25 -6.86
CA PHE A 54 22.87 -0.63 -6.94
C PHE A 54 24.01 -0.03 -7.77
#